data_AF-A0A521UA70-F1
#
_entry.id   AF-A0A521UA70-F1
#
_cell.length_a   1.000
_cell.length_b   1.000
_cell.length_c   1.000
_cell.angle_alpha   90.00
_cell.angle_beta   90.00
_cell.angle_gamma   90.00
#
_symmetry.space_group_name_H-M   'P 1'
#
loop_
_entity.id
_entity.type
_entity.pdbx_description
1 polymer ?
#
loop_
_entity_poly.entity_id
_entity_poly.type
_entity_poly.pdbx_seq_one_letter_code
_entity_poly.pdbx_strand_id
1 'polypeptide(L)'
;MADRKSRDRKQFVQLTLPFDEAVSCSPHKQQPLDAQQIAREIAKHPHIFVALVQNTLTVAHSLRDNYFRNTAGLVSKLREQLGTTNGAEPGTQPLFAIEAVDPKLGWDDLRGEEIAFIDGGIGSVEILSQVPMLLRVGTYKVKTGETILSQREEFGFYPVIFGDLAGGSKERKDYPDIVRIIAELLGVLHTLHRYPELDILVLHGPLVYLMGQYAGHIPFTEGDMDTYLRNYSLDQDLKTEFQSEAEHIYPQMTGQWRSSYWLGRLEGQYEPICLIRFLLWKILQLATDERRPKKTLICGVAERGTSSEFLRRFVFQKAFERDRDFFNGIFGRKDINSAKAAVDRLGYNDPLLLSMLLRSGEYSEPFDMDSKYREFRGAIGGTEVDDVRVDYTVFRPDGSFPFPRVSGFYLQVSDHTFPIRIEVFGDLASRQVRDVAQRIYLYSTLLPGYAFPVGLDIADKFAKVPQWLTDAYGKLIKYHLRTQLYEGRITDEQMRRILIQALYLTQRDWLFRPIVR
;
A
#
# COMPACT_ATOMS: atom_id res chain seq x y z
N MET A 1 -70.66 -25.25 18.72
CA MET A 1 -69.56 -26.19 19.05
C MET A 1 -68.47 -25.95 18.01
N ALA A 2 -67.60 -24.96 18.28
CA ALA A 2 -66.21 -25.14 18.74
C ALA A 2 -65.27 -25.36 17.52
N ASP A 3 -64.19 -24.64 17.29
CA ASP A 3 -63.45 -23.64 18.08
C ASP A 3 -62.44 -22.90 17.13
N ARG A 4 -62.12 -21.64 17.46
CA ARG A 4 -60.85 -20.88 17.20
C ARG A 4 -60.09 -21.09 15.86
N LYS A 5 -59.70 -20.06 15.08
CA LYS A 5 -58.91 -18.87 15.47
C LYS A 5 -58.75 -17.92 14.25
N SER A 6 -59.01 -16.63 14.46
CA SER A 6 -58.52 -15.53 13.64
C SER A 6 -57.02 -15.27 13.94
N ARG A 7 -56.31 -14.66 12.96
CA ARG A 7 -55.02 -13.92 13.01
C ARG A 7 -54.31 -14.15 11.68
N ASP A 8 -53.58 -13.22 11.06
CA ASP A 8 -53.46 -11.77 11.13
C ASP A 8 -52.69 -11.45 9.84
N ARG A 9 -53.23 -10.54 9.00
CA ARG A 9 -52.47 -9.94 7.90
C ARG A 9 -51.42 -9.04 8.54
N LYS A 10 -50.15 -9.46 8.55
CA LYS A 10 -49.04 -8.59 8.95
C LYS A 10 -48.89 -7.47 7.92
N GLN A 11 -49.35 -6.28 8.31
CA GLN A 11 -48.94 -5.00 7.74
C GLN A 11 -47.41 -4.93 7.77
N PHE A 12 -46.80 -4.68 6.62
CA PHE A 12 -45.43 -4.20 6.57
C PHE A 12 -45.41 -2.80 7.19
N VAL A 13 -44.87 -2.71 8.40
CA VAL A 13 -44.52 -1.44 9.02
C VAL A 13 -43.36 -0.87 8.21
N GLN A 14 -43.62 0.21 7.46
CA GLN A 14 -42.57 1.11 7.01
C GLN A 14 -41.91 1.68 8.28
N LEU A 15 -40.77 1.11 8.65
CA LEU A 15 -39.82 1.75 9.56
C LEU A 15 -39.12 2.85 8.75
N THR A 16 -39.78 3.99 8.60
CA THR A 16 -39.09 5.26 8.39
C THR A 16 -38.27 5.53 9.64
N LEU A 17 -37.00 5.16 9.61
CA LEU A 17 -36.01 5.66 10.56
C LEU A 17 -35.73 7.12 10.18
N PRO A 18 -35.73 8.06 11.13
CA PRO A 18 -35.36 9.43 10.85
C PRO A 18 -33.86 9.46 10.54
N PHE A 19 -33.52 9.71 9.27
CA PHE A 19 -32.21 10.23 8.88
C PHE A 19 -32.17 11.71 9.31
N ASP A 20 -32.03 11.95 10.60
CA ASP A 20 -31.76 13.28 11.15
C ASP A 20 -30.68 13.11 12.22
N GLU A 21 -29.43 13.20 11.77
CA GLU A 21 -28.33 13.94 12.39
C GLU A 21 -27.11 13.77 11.49
N ALA A 22 -27.13 14.45 10.35
CA ALA A 22 -25.88 14.86 9.72
C ALA A 22 -25.18 15.76 10.74
N VAL A 23 -24.17 15.23 11.43
CA VAL A 23 -23.28 16.02 12.29
C VAL A 23 -22.69 17.10 11.38
N SER A 24 -23.17 18.33 11.55
CA SER A 24 -22.73 19.45 10.74
C SER A 24 -21.25 19.72 11.06
N CYS A 25 -20.35 19.35 10.16
CA CYS A 25 -18.96 19.76 10.23
C CYS A 25 -18.85 21.24 9.83
N SER A 26 -19.21 22.14 10.74
CA SER A 26 -18.70 23.51 10.67
C SER A 26 -17.20 23.49 11.05
N PRO A 27 -16.35 24.36 10.47
CA PRO A 27 -14.96 24.51 10.88
C PRO A 27 -14.90 25.08 12.31
N HIS A 28 -15.06 24.20 13.30
CA HIS A 28 -14.97 24.56 14.71
C HIS A 28 -13.51 24.81 15.06
N LYS A 29 -13.19 26.10 15.27
CA LYS A 29 -11.97 26.57 15.93
C LYS A 29 -11.64 25.62 17.09
N GLN A 30 -10.53 24.90 17.01
CA GLN A 30 -10.07 24.06 18.11
C GLN A 30 -9.76 24.99 19.29
N GLN A 31 -10.59 24.96 20.35
CA GLN A 31 -10.21 25.58 21.61
C GLN A 31 -9.06 24.76 22.21
N PRO A 32 -8.03 25.39 22.79
CA PRO A 32 -6.97 24.67 23.48
C PRO A 32 -7.59 23.90 24.66
N LEU A 33 -7.62 22.57 24.55
CA LEU A 33 -8.08 21.68 25.61
C LEU A 33 -6.94 21.43 26.58
N ASP A 34 -7.22 21.41 27.88
CA ASP A 34 -6.21 21.06 28.87
C ASP A 34 -5.84 19.56 28.80
N ALA A 35 -4.67 19.19 29.35
CA ALA A 35 -4.19 17.81 29.31
C ALA A 35 -5.13 16.79 30.00
N GLN A 36 -5.90 17.17 31.01
CA GLN A 36 -6.93 16.32 31.63
C GLN A 36 -8.12 16.10 30.69
N GLN A 37 -8.53 17.12 29.94
CA GLN A 37 -9.59 16.98 28.94
C GLN A 37 -9.16 16.03 27.81
N ILE A 38 -7.93 16.19 27.32
CA ILE A 38 -7.36 15.28 26.30
C ILE A 38 -7.25 13.85 26.83
N ALA A 39 -6.84 13.65 28.09
CA ALA A 39 -6.81 12.31 28.68
C ALA A 39 -8.22 11.66 28.72
N ARG A 40 -9.27 12.44 28.97
CA ARG A 40 -10.65 11.96 28.91
C ARG A 40 -11.09 11.67 27.47
N GLU A 41 -10.66 12.46 26.49
CA GLU A 41 -10.90 12.17 25.07
C GLU A 41 -10.24 10.85 24.65
N ILE A 42 -8.96 10.65 24.99
CA ILE A 42 -8.24 9.41 24.70
C ILE A 42 -8.96 8.20 25.31
N ALA A 43 -9.47 8.31 26.54
CA ALA A 43 -10.18 7.23 27.22
C ALA A 43 -11.53 6.87 26.54
N LYS A 44 -12.13 7.79 25.78
CA LYS A 44 -13.36 7.53 25.00
C LYS A 44 -13.13 6.76 23.71
N HIS A 45 -11.88 6.63 23.26
CA HIS A 45 -11.52 5.98 22.00
C HIS A 45 -10.76 4.68 22.28
N PRO A 46 -11.43 3.51 22.26
CA PRO A 46 -10.83 2.25 22.69
C PRO A 46 -9.57 1.87 21.91
N HIS A 47 -9.53 2.12 20.60
CA HIS A 47 -8.39 1.78 19.74
C HIS A 47 -7.13 2.59 20.10
N ILE A 48 -7.27 3.90 20.39
CA ILE A 48 -6.18 4.76 20.86
C ILE A 48 -5.73 4.30 22.25
N PHE A 49 -6.69 4.07 23.16
CA PHE A 49 -6.38 3.64 24.52
C PHE A 49 -5.60 2.33 24.55
N VAL A 50 -6.06 1.31 23.80
CA VAL A 50 -5.39 0.00 23.71
C VAL A 50 -3.97 0.15 23.13
N ALA A 51 -3.80 0.94 22.07
CA ALA A 51 -2.48 1.17 21.49
C ALA A 51 -1.53 1.89 22.46
N LEU A 52 -2.03 2.87 23.22
CA LEU A 52 -1.23 3.53 24.27
C LEU A 52 -0.87 2.57 25.41
N VAL A 53 -1.80 1.71 25.85
CA VAL A 53 -1.48 0.65 26.83
C VAL A 53 -0.39 -0.26 26.29
N GLN A 54 -0.48 -0.72 25.05
CA GLN A 54 0.56 -1.55 24.44
C GLN A 54 1.92 -0.83 24.42
N ASN A 55 1.94 0.46 24.08
CA ASN A 55 3.15 1.27 24.14
C ASN A 55 3.69 1.40 25.58
N THR A 56 2.84 1.51 26.61
CA THR A 56 3.33 1.56 27.99
C THR A 56 4.14 0.32 28.38
N LEU A 57 3.86 -0.83 27.76
CA LEU A 57 4.60 -2.08 28.00
C LEU A 57 5.96 -2.08 27.31
N THR A 58 6.12 -1.37 26.20
CA THR A 58 7.36 -1.32 25.41
C THR A 58 8.30 -0.19 25.83
N VAL A 59 7.77 0.91 26.38
CA VAL A 59 8.60 2.01 26.86
C VAL A 59 9.33 1.68 28.17
N ALA A 60 10.39 2.44 28.43
CA ALA A 60 11.20 2.33 29.65
C ALA A 60 10.34 2.46 30.92
N HIS A 61 10.68 1.68 31.95
CA HIS A 61 9.93 1.66 33.23
C HIS A 61 9.71 3.07 33.81
N SER A 62 10.70 3.95 33.71
CA SER A 62 10.61 5.33 34.22
C SER A 62 9.52 6.19 33.57
N LEU A 63 9.00 5.79 32.41
CA LEU A 63 7.93 6.50 31.71
C LEU A 63 6.53 5.95 31.97
N ARG A 64 6.41 4.71 32.46
CA ARG A 64 5.14 3.97 32.46
C ARG A 64 4.06 4.64 33.31
N ASP A 65 4.43 5.04 34.53
CA ASP A 65 3.47 5.57 35.52
C ASP A 65 2.85 6.91 35.11
N ASN A 66 3.53 7.66 34.24
CA ASN A 66 3.08 8.97 33.77
C ASN A 66 2.80 8.98 32.26
N TYR A 67 2.86 7.85 31.56
CA TYR A 67 2.85 7.82 30.10
C TYR A 67 1.60 8.49 29.53
N PHE A 68 0.40 8.12 29.99
CA PHE A 68 -0.85 8.74 29.55
C PHE A 68 -0.91 10.25 29.80
N ARG A 69 -0.43 10.70 30.96
CA ARG A 69 -0.40 12.12 31.31
C ARG A 69 0.56 12.89 30.40
N ASN A 70 1.72 12.32 30.15
CA ASN A 70 2.74 12.90 29.28
C ASN A 70 2.29 12.87 27.81
N THR A 71 1.57 11.83 27.36
CA THR A 71 0.91 11.78 26.06
C THR A 71 -0.11 12.89 25.93
N ALA A 72 -0.98 13.08 26.92
CA ALA A 72 -1.97 14.15 26.87
C ALA A 72 -1.32 15.54 26.87
N GLY A 73 -0.25 15.74 27.65
CA GLY A 73 0.56 16.95 27.62
C GLY A 73 1.26 17.19 26.26
N LEU A 74 1.75 16.12 25.63
CA LEU A 74 2.31 16.16 24.28
C LEU A 74 1.25 16.60 23.27
N VAL A 75 0.08 15.95 23.25
CA VAL A 75 -1.01 16.27 22.33
C VAL A 75 -1.51 17.70 22.55
N SER A 76 -1.63 18.16 23.80
CA SER A 76 -1.99 19.56 24.13
C SER A 76 -1.04 20.56 23.45
N LYS A 77 0.27 20.39 23.69
CA LYS A 77 1.30 21.27 23.12
C LYS A 77 1.35 21.20 21.59
N LEU A 78 1.16 20.02 21.01
CA LEU A 78 1.10 19.89 19.56
C LEU A 78 -0.13 20.60 18.99
N ARG A 79 -1.32 20.43 19.59
CA ARG A 79 -2.54 21.14 19.16
C ARG A 79 -2.39 22.66 19.23
N GLU A 80 -1.74 23.19 20.29
CA GLU A 80 -1.41 24.62 20.38
C GLU A 80 -0.53 25.11 19.21
N GLN A 81 0.43 24.29 18.78
CA GLN A 81 1.34 24.60 17.67
C GLN A 81 0.74 24.31 16.28
N LEU A 82 -0.43 23.68 16.21
CA LEU A 82 -1.20 23.45 14.99
C LEU A 82 -2.27 24.53 14.79
N GLY A 83 -2.87 25.02 15.88
CA GLY A 83 -4.02 25.90 15.86
C GLY A 83 -3.72 27.34 16.29
N THR A 84 -3.11 28.15 15.44
CA THR A 84 -3.31 29.62 15.48
C THR A 84 -3.00 30.31 14.14
N THR A 85 -3.85 30.13 13.12
CA THR A 85 -3.89 31.04 11.96
C THR A 85 -4.45 32.43 12.28
N ASN A 86 -5.01 32.66 13.47
CA ASN A 86 -5.59 33.96 13.88
C ASN A 86 -5.13 34.46 15.26
N GLY A 87 -4.08 33.86 15.84
CA GLY A 87 -3.55 34.27 17.15
C GLY A 87 -2.08 33.91 17.38
N ALA A 88 -1.39 33.42 16.35
CA ALA A 88 0.04 33.18 16.42
C ALA A 88 0.70 34.56 16.43
N GLU A 89 1.77 34.70 17.20
CA GLU A 89 2.67 35.82 16.99
C GLU A 89 2.99 35.91 15.49
N PRO A 90 2.87 37.10 14.87
CA PRO A 90 3.18 37.28 13.46
C PRO A 90 4.57 36.69 13.15
N GLY A 91 4.60 35.57 12.42
CA GLY A 91 5.85 34.88 12.05
C GLY A 91 5.97 33.41 12.51
N THR A 92 5.11 32.89 13.40
CA THR A 92 5.19 31.47 13.79
C THR A 92 4.40 30.58 12.83
N GLN A 93 5.10 29.88 11.94
CA GLN A 93 4.47 28.88 11.06
C GLN A 93 3.90 27.70 11.89
N PRO A 94 2.82 27.03 11.47
CA PRO A 94 2.33 25.82 12.15
C PRO A 94 3.33 24.65 12.03
N LEU A 95 3.25 23.64 12.90
CA LEU A 95 4.07 22.42 12.75
C LEU A 95 3.74 21.69 11.43
N PHE A 96 2.46 21.55 11.11
CA PHE A 96 1.97 21.09 9.82
C PHE A 96 0.55 21.63 9.62
N ALA A 97 0.10 21.72 8.36
CA ALA A 97 -1.28 22.11 8.08
C ALA A 97 -2.24 20.93 8.25
N ILE A 98 -3.42 21.20 8.80
CA ILE A 98 -4.57 20.29 8.77
C ILE A 98 -5.60 20.92 7.84
N GLU A 99 -6.07 20.12 6.90
CA GLU A 99 -7.18 20.47 6.02
C GLU A 99 -8.38 19.57 6.32
N ALA A 100 -9.57 19.98 5.87
CA ALA A 100 -10.79 19.21 6.04
C ALA A 100 -11.45 18.98 4.69
N VAL A 101 -12.09 17.82 4.54
CA VAL A 101 -12.99 17.55 3.40
C VAL A 101 -14.15 18.54 3.42
N ASP A 102 -14.70 18.86 2.25
CA ASP A 102 -15.82 19.79 2.17
C ASP A 102 -17.08 19.10 2.72
N PRO A 103 -17.67 19.59 3.83
CA PRO A 103 -18.87 18.99 4.42
C PRO A 103 -20.10 19.10 3.51
N LYS A 104 -20.06 19.95 2.48
CA LYS A 104 -21.16 20.12 1.53
C LYS A 104 -21.12 19.12 0.39
N LEU A 105 -19.96 18.53 0.12
CA LEU A 105 -19.82 17.55 -0.96
C LEU A 105 -20.51 16.26 -0.54
N GLY A 106 -21.56 15.89 -1.26
CA GLY A 106 -22.35 14.70 -1.03
C GLY A 106 -22.28 13.69 -2.18
N TRP A 107 -22.99 12.57 -2.02
CA TRP A 107 -23.11 11.55 -3.06
C TRP A 107 -23.80 12.05 -4.33
N ASP A 108 -24.64 13.08 -4.22
CA ASP A 108 -25.30 13.69 -5.36
C ASP A 108 -24.31 14.40 -6.30
N ASP A 109 -23.25 15.00 -5.73
CA ASP A 109 -22.19 15.68 -6.50
C ASP A 109 -21.30 14.69 -7.26
N LEU A 110 -21.15 13.47 -6.72
CA LEU A 110 -20.35 12.43 -7.34
C LEU A 110 -21.15 11.54 -8.27
N ARG A 111 -22.41 11.85 -8.58
CA ARG A 111 -23.28 10.97 -9.38
C ARG A 111 -22.75 10.78 -10.81
N GLY A 112 -22.63 9.53 -11.23
CA GLY A 112 -22.18 9.15 -12.57
C GLY A 112 -20.66 9.04 -12.73
N GLU A 113 -19.89 9.29 -11.67
CA GLU A 113 -18.44 9.02 -11.66
C GLU A 113 -18.15 7.54 -11.85
N GLU A 114 -17.12 7.25 -12.64
CA GLU A 114 -16.61 5.88 -12.82
C GLU A 114 -15.35 5.70 -11.97
N ILE A 115 -15.41 4.76 -11.04
CA ILE A 115 -14.37 4.50 -10.06
C ILE A 115 -13.86 3.08 -10.26
N ALA A 116 -12.55 2.87 -10.26
CA ALA A 116 -11.95 1.54 -10.26
C ALA A 116 -11.13 1.28 -9.00
N PHE A 117 -11.27 0.09 -8.46
CA PHE A 117 -10.54 -0.42 -7.31
C PHE A 117 -9.72 -1.64 -7.73
N ILE A 118 -8.45 -1.71 -7.36
CA ILE A 118 -7.54 -2.78 -7.78
C ILE A 118 -6.82 -3.37 -6.57
N ASP A 119 -6.79 -4.70 -6.48
CA ASP A 119 -6.00 -5.43 -5.49
C ASP A 119 -5.44 -6.75 -6.06
N GLY A 120 -4.37 -7.24 -5.45
CA GLY A 120 -3.68 -8.48 -5.79
C GLY A 120 -3.72 -9.51 -4.65
N GLY A 121 -4.35 -10.66 -4.89
CA GLY A 121 -4.42 -11.79 -3.96
C GLY A 121 -3.46 -12.90 -4.34
N ILE A 122 -2.62 -13.35 -3.39
CA ILE A 122 -1.73 -14.51 -3.55
C ILE A 122 -2.33 -15.70 -2.81
N GLY A 123 -2.39 -16.85 -3.49
CA GLY A 123 -2.69 -18.15 -2.91
C GLY A 123 -1.51 -19.07 -3.07
N SER A 124 -1.04 -19.68 -1.98
CA SER A 124 0.02 -20.68 -2.02
C SER A 124 -0.56 -22.09 -2.01
N VAL A 125 0.05 -22.99 -2.77
CA VAL A 125 -0.18 -24.43 -2.65
C VAL A 125 1.05 -25.05 -1.98
N GLU A 126 0.85 -25.70 -0.84
CA GLU A 126 1.92 -26.46 -0.20
C GLU A 126 2.16 -27.76 -0.99
N ILE A 127 3.21 -27.75 -1.82
CA ILE A 127 3.75 -28.94 -2.47
C ILE A 127 5.23 -28.99 -2.18
N LEU A 128 5.64 -30.00 -1.41
CA LEU A 128 7.02 -30.42 -1.13
C LEU A 128 7.92 -29.31 -0.53
N SER A 129 8.24 -28.27 -1.30
CA SER A 129 9.13 -27.17 -0.87
C SER A 129 8.86 -25.76 -1.37
N GLN A 130 7.66 -25.53 -1.88
CA GLN A 130 7.23 -24.38 -2.68
C GLN A 130 7.84 -24.44 -4.11
N VAL A 131 7.10 -24.27 -5.20
CA VAL A 131 5.86 -23.49 -5.44
C VAL A 131 4.96 -24.26 -6.43
N PRO A 132 3.61 -24.09 -6.39
CA PRO A 132 3.04 -23.02 -7.20
C PRO A 132 2.09 -22.10 -6.42
N MET A 133 2.28 -20.81 -6.66
CA MET A 133 1.47 -19.72 -6.19
C MET A 133 0.55 -19.33 -7.33
N LEU A 134 -0.72 -19.14 -7.00
CA LEU A 134 -1.69 -18.51 -7.87
C LEU A 134 -1.74 -17.06 -7.44
N LEU A 135 -1.44 -16.15 -8.35
CA LEU A 135 -1.74 -14.74 -8.17
C LEU A 135 -3.02 -14.41 -8.94
N ARG A 136 -3.81 -13.53 -8.35
CA ARG A 136 -5.01 -12.99 -8.93
C ARG A 136 -4.99 -11.49 -8.74
N VAL A 137 -5.13 -10.74 -9.82
CA VAL A 137 -5.43 -9.32 -9.75
C VAL A 137 -6.91 -9.13 -10.04
N GLY A 138 -7.60 -8.53 -9.08
CA GLY A 138 -9.02 -8.20 -9.18
C GLY A 138 -9.19 -6.71 -9.44
N THR A 139 -9.98 -6.36 -10.44
CA THR A 139 -10.42 -4.98 -10.68
C THR A 139 -11.92 -4.89 -10.49
N TYR A 140 -12.37 -3.96 -9.65
CA TYR A 140 -13.77 -3.67 -9.43
C TYR A 140 -14.06 -2.24 -9.87
N LYS A 141 -14.82 -2.08 -10.96
CA LYS A 141 -15.29 -0.79 -11.44
C LYS A 141 -16.73 -0.57 -11.00
N VAL A 142 -17.03 0.61 -10.50
CA VAL A 142 -18.37 1.02 -10.11
C VAL A 142 -18.73 2.40 -10.66
N LYS A 143 -19.96 2.57 -11.10
CA LYS A 143 -20.57 3.84 -11.48
C LYS A 143 -21.50 4.34 -10.40
N THR A 144 -21.19 5.48 -9.79
CA THR A 144 -21.96 6.04 -8.68
C THR A 144 -23.37 6.48 -9.12
N GLY A 145 -24.36 6.25 -8.25
CA GLY A 145 -25.75 6.64 -8.50
C GLY A 145 -26.48 5.90 -9.63
N GLU A 146 -25.84 4.91 -10.25
CA GLU A 146 -26.49 3.95 -11.14
C GLU A 146 -27.25 2.89 -10.32
N THR A 147 -28.43 2.51 -10.76
CA THR A 147 -29.33 1.58 -10.06
C THR A 147 -29.40 0.21 -10.74
N ILE A 148 -29.10 0.16 -12.04
CA ILE A 148 -29.08 -1.07 -12.83
C ILE A 148 -27.74 -1.76 -12.60
N LEU A 149 -27.74 -2.87 -11.86
CA LEU A 149 -26.53 -3.58 -11.44
C LEU A 149 -25.55 -3.88 -12.59
N SER A 150 -26.05 -4.33 -13.74
CA SER A 150 -25.22 -4.68 -14.89
C SER A 150 -24.56 -3.47 -15.58
N GLN A 151 -25.02 -2.26 -15.30
CA GLN A 151 -24.42 -1.00 -15.77
C GLN A 151 -23.61 -0.33 -14.66
N ARG A 152 -23.94 -0.63 -13.40
CA ARG A 152 -23.30 -0.09 -12.20
C ARG A 152 -21.95 -0.71 -11.97
N GLU A 153 -21.84 -2.04 -12.04
CA GLU A 153 -20.68 -2.78 -11.56
C GLU A 153 -20.06 -3.62 -12.67
N GLU A 154 -18.73 -3.57 -12.77
CA GLU A 154 -17.97 -4.39 -13.69
C GLU A 154 -16.75 -4.97 -12.97
N PHE A 155 -16.52 -6.27 -13.17
CA PHE A 155 -15.40 -6.98 -12.56
C PHE A 155 -14.44 -7.44 -13.65
N GLY A 156 -13.15 -7.23 -13.41
CA GLY A 156 -12.06 -7.72 -14.25
C GLY A 156 -11.14 -8.63 -13.44
N PHE A 157 -10.68 -9.70 -14.06
CA PHE A 157 -9.94 -10.77 -13.40
C PHE A 157 -8.75 -11.18 -14.25
N TYR A 158 -7.55 -11.11 -13.66
CA TYR A 158 -6.30 -11.39 -14.35
C TYR A 158 -5.48 -12.40 -13.54
N PRO A 159 -5.50 -13.69 -13.93
CA PRO A 159 -4.71 -14.71 -13.24
C PRO A 159 -3.25 -14.63 -13.68
N VAL A 160 -2.33 -14.85 -12.74
CA VAL A 160 -0.91 -15.09 -13.05
C VAL A 160 -0.48 -16.34 -12.30
N ILE A 161 0.07 -17.29 -13.04
CA ILE A 161 0.60 -18.54 -12.49
C ILE A 161 2.12 -18.39 -12.40
N PHE A 162 2.66 -18.41 -11.19
CA PHE A 162 4.11 -18.26 -10.98
C PHE A 162 4.93 -19.39 -11.61
N GLY A 163 4.32 -20.57 -11.80
CA GLY A 163 4.94 -21.69 -12.50
C GLY A 163 5.25 -21.40 -13.97
N ASP A 164 4.51 -20.47 -14.59
CA ASP A 164 4.67 -20.13 -16.00
C ASP A 164 5.80 -19.12 -16.23
N LEU A 165 6.28 -18.48 -15.16
CA LEU A 165 7.41 -17.54 -15.22
C LEU A 165 8.73 -18.32 -15.15
N ALA A 166 9.58 -18.20 -16.16
CA ALA A 166 10.91 -18.82 -16.21
C ALA A 166 11.93 -18.07 -15.33
N GLY A 167 11.90 -16.74 -15.35
CA GLY A 167 12.85 -15.88 -14.63
C GLY A 167 12.39 -15.48 -13.22
N GLY A 168 13.17 -14.59 -12.61
CA GLY A 168 12.97 -14.15 -11.24
C GLY A 168 13.62 -15.06 -10.17
N SER A 169 13.88 -14.48 -9.01
CA SER A 169 14.46 -15.15 -7.84
C SER A 169 13.42 -15.91 -7.01
N LYS A 170 12.92 -17.04 -7.51
CA LYS A 170 11.86 -17.85 -6.86
C LYS A 170 12.20 -18.30 -5.43
N GLU A 171 13.49 -18.37 -5.11
CA GLU A 171 14.03 -18.72 -3.79
C GLU A 171 13.91 -17.59 -2.76
N ARG A 172 13.74 -16.33 -3.21
CA ARG A 172 13.62 -15.19 -2.30
C ARG A 172 12.19 -15.06 -1.75
N LYS A 173 12.09 -14.68 -0.48
CA LYS A 173 10.80 -14.51 0.22
C LYS A 173 9.93 -13.37 -0.35
N ASP A 174 10.56 -12.38 -0.97
CA ASP A 174 9.95 -11.18 -1.55
C ASP A 174 9.65 -11.33 -3.06
N TYR A 175 9.98 -12.46 -3.68
CA TYR A 175 9.61 -12.75 -5.07
C TYR A 175 8.09 -12.73 -5.33
N PRO A 176 7.22 -13.29 -4.46
CA PRO A 176 5.78 -13.20 -4.65
C PRO A 176 5.29 -11.76 -4.72
N ASP A 177 5.88 -10.86 -3.93
CA ASP A 177 5.53 -9.45 -3.90
C ASP A 177 5.92 -8.74 -5.20
N ILE A 178 7.10 -9.01 -5.78
CA ILE A 178 7.49 -8.40 -7.07
C ILE A 178 6.53 -8.79 -8.19
N VAL A 179 6.21 -10.08 -8.30
CA VAL A 179 5.28 -10.57 -9.34
C VAL A 179 3.89 -9.97 -9.13
N ARG A 180 3.44 -9.87 -7.88
CA ARG A 180 2.19 -9.19 -7.51
C ARG A 180 2.19 -7.72 -7.91
N ILE A 181 3.23 -6.97 -7.56
CA ILE A 181 3.35 -5.54 -7.88
C ILE A 181 3.30 -5.33 -9.40
N ILE A 182 4.07 -6.11 -10.18
CA ILE A 182 4.06 -6.02 -11.65
C ILE A 182 2.66 -6.28 -12.20
N ALA A 183 1.99 -7.34 -11.73
CA ALA A 183 0.65 -7.70 -12.15
C ALA A 183 -0.39 -6.62 -11.78
N GLU A 184 -0.34 -6.09 -10.56
CA GLU A 184 -1.22 -5.00 -10.10
C GLU A 184 -1.05 -3.77 -11.01
N LEU A 185 0.19 -3.37 -11.32
CA LEU A 185 0.47 -2.23 -12.20
C LEU A 185 0.02 -2.46 -13.65
N LEU A 186 0.14 -3.69 -14.17
CA LEU A 186 -0.43 -4.03 -15.48
C LEU A 186 -1.97 -3.99 -15.45
N GLY A 187 -2.58 -4.40 -14.33
CA GLY A 187 -4.02 -4.24 -14.09
C GLY A 187 -4.45 -2.78 -14.10
N VAL A 188 -3.64 -1.88 -13.52
CA VAL A 188 -3.85 -0.42 -13.60
C VAL A 188 -3.81 0.04 -15.06
N LEU A 189 -2.75 -0.28 -15.80
CA LEU A 189 -2.61 0.12 -17.20
C LEU A 189 -3.77 -0.38 -18.06
N HIS A 190 -4.13 -1.66 -17.94
CA HIS A 190 -5.26 -2.23 -18.65
C HIS A 190 -6.56 -1.47 -18.33
N THR A 191 -6.81 -1.18 -17.06
CA THR A 191 -8.00 -0.46 -16.61
C THR A 191 -8.05 0.95 -17.19
N LEU A 192 -6.92 1.67 -17.21
CA LEU A 192 -6.83 3.01 -17.80
C LEU A 192 -7.05 3.02 -19.32
N HIS A 193 -6.58 1.99 -20.04
CA HIS A 193 -6.83 1.85 -21.48
C HIS A 193 -8.27 1.50 -21.78
N ARG A 194 -8.85 0.57 -21.01
CA ARG A 194 -10.22 0.08 -21.21
C ARG A 194 -11.27 1.13 -20.87
N TYR A 195 -11.02 1.98 -19.87
CA TYR A 195 -11.95 3.00 -19.40
C TYR A 195 -11.33 4.40 -19.52
N PRO A 196 -11.42 5.06 -20.70
CA PRO A 196 -10.88 6.39 -20.91
C PRO A 196 -11.58 7.49 -20.08
N GLU A 197 -12.82 7.25 -19.67
CA GLU A 197 -13.67 8.18 -18.90
C GLU A 197 -13.52 8.04 -17.37
N LEU A 198 -12.57 7.22 -16.90
CA LEU A 198 -12.41 6.91 -15.48
C LEU A 198 -12.08 8.16 -14.65
N ASP A 199 -12.85 8.41 -13.60
CA ASP A 199 -12.65 9.53 -12.65
C ASP A 199 -11.47 9.27 -11.72
N ILE A 200 -11.46 8.09 -11.13
CA ILE A 200 -10.50 7.73 -10.08
C ILE A 200 -10.19 6.24 -10.12
N LEU A 201 -8.91 5.93 -9.92
CA LEU A 201 -8.37 4.59 -9.77
C LEU A 201 -7.68 4.50 -8.40
N VAL A 202 -8.12 3.54 -7.61
CA VAL A 202 -7.67 3.32 -6.24
C VAL A 202 -7.00 1.96 -6.13
N LEU A 203 -5.73 1.97 -5.72
CA LEU A 203 -4.96 0.77 -5.41
C LEU A 203 -5.09 0.41 -3.92
N HIS A 204 -5.28 -0.86 -3.64
CA HIS A 204 -5.17 -1.38 -2.28
C HIS A 204 -3.69 -1.43 -1.85
N GLY A 205 -3.33 -0.68 -0.82
CA GLY A 205 -1.95 -0.57 -0.35
C GLY A 205 -1.21 0.67 -0.87
N PRO A 206 0.12 0.75 -0.67
CA PRO A 206 0.91 1.90 -1.10
C PRO A 206 0.96 2.01 -2.62
N LEU A 207 0.95 3.23 -3.15
CA LEU A 207 1.09 3.49 -4.60
C LEU A 207 2.45 3.02 -5.12
N VAL A 208 3.49 3.16 -4.29
CA VAL A 208 4.84 2.64 -4.54
C VAL A 208 5.34 1.97 -3.27
N TYR A 209 5.77 0.72 -3.35
CA TYR A 209 6.38 0.00 -2.22
C TYR A 209 7.82 0.50 -1.91
N LEU A 210 8.47 -0.04 -0.87
CA LEU A 210 9.87 0.26 -0.54
C LEU A 210 10.81 -0.38 -1.57
N MET A 211 10.97 0.25 -2.74
CA MET A 211 11.60 -0.33 -3.93
C MET A 211 13.02 -0.83 -3.71
N GLY A 212 13.79 -0.19 -2.82
CA GLY A 212 15.14 -0.62 -2.49
C GLY A 212 15.23 -2.06 -1.97
N GLN A 213 14.18 -2.59 -1.35
CA GLN A 213 14.16 -3.96 -0.81
C GLN A 213 14.10 -5.03 -1.90
N TYR A 214 13.52 -4.68 -3.06
CA TYR A 214 13.31 -5.58 -4.19
C TYR A 214 14.49 -5.59 -5.17
N ALA A 215 15.60 -4.93 -4.85
CA ALA A 215 16.74 -4.84 -5.75
C ALA A 215 17.51 -6.17 -5.80
N GLY A 216 18.12 -6.47 -6.95
CA GLY A 216 18.95 -7.66 -7.13
C GLY A 216 18.17 -8.96 -7.25
N HIS A 217 16.96 -8.93 -7.83
CA HIS A 217 16.33 -10.16 -8.30
C HIS A 217 16.97 -10.62 -9.61
N ILE A 218 16.96 -11.92 -9.86
CA ILE A 218 17.24 -12.49 -11.18
C ILE A 218 16.26 -11.87 -12.18
N PRO A 219 16.71 -11.37 -13.34
CA PRO A 219 15.83 -10.85 -14.37
C PRO A 219 14.71 -11.83 -14.79
N PHE A 220 13.58 -11.27 -15.20
CA PHE A 220 12.56 -11.99 -15.95
C PHE A 220 13.02 -12.20 -17.38
N THR A 221 12.51 -13.22 -18.06
CA THR A 221 12.77 -13.46 -19.48
C THR A 221 11.75 -12.74 -20.35
N GLU A 222 12.02 -12.67 -21.65
CA GLU A 222 11.07 -12.14 -22.63
C GLU A 222 9.75 -12.90 -22.63
N GLY A 223 9.80 -14.23 -22.52
CA GLY A 223 8.62 -15.07 -22.42
C GLY A 223 7.79 -14.82 -21.16
N ASP A 224 8.41 -14.34 -20.08
CA ASP A 224 7.69 -13.93 -18.86
C ASP A 224 6.91 -12.66 -19.10
N MET A 225 7.52 -11.68 -19.79
CA MET A 225 6.84 -10.45 -20.19
C MET A 225 5.67 -10.74 -21.11
N ASP A 226 5.85 -11.63 -22.10
CA ASP A 226 4.75 -12.06 -22.97
C ASP A 226 3.63 -12.75 -22.17
N THR A 227 3.98 -13.53 -21.15
CA THR A 227 3.01 -14.17 -20.26
C THR A 227 2.21 -13.13 -19.49
N TYR A 228 2.86 -12.11 -18.94
CA TYR A 228 2.16 -10.98 -18.33
C TYR A 228 1.24 -10.28 -19.33
N LEU A 229 1.77 -9.79 -20.45
CA LEU A 229 1.01 -8.96 -21.39
C LEU A 229 -0.19 -9.69 -21.98
N ARG A 230 -0.07 -10.99 -22.29
CA ARG A 230 -1.18 -11.82 -22.76
C ARG A 230 -2.35 -11.84 -21.78
N ASN A 231 -2.08 -11.95 -20.48
CA ASN A 231 -3.14 -12.02 -19.46
C ASN A 231 -3.92 -10.71 -19.35
N TYR A 232 -3.29 -9.57 -19.68
CA TYR A 232 -3.92 -8.25 -19.64
C TYR A 232 -4.36 -7.74 -21.02
N SER A 233 -4.25 -8.54 -22.09
CA SER A 233 -4.56 -8.09 -23.47
C SER A 233 -3.87 -6.76 -23.83
N LEU A 234 -2.66 -6.55 -23.32
CA LEU A 234 -1.85 -5.37 -23.61
C LEU A 234 -0.97 -5.63 -24.83
N ASP A 235 -0.71 -4.58 -25.62
CA ASP A 235 -0.02 -4.70 -26.90
C ASP A 235 1.50 -4.94 -26.73
N GLN A 236 2.11 -5.53 -27.76
CA GLN A 236 3.56 -5.68 -27.92
C GLN A 236 4.28 -4.33 -28.00
N ASP A 237 3.56 -3.25 -28.30
CA ASP A 237 4.07 -1.88 -28.21
C ASP A 237 4.62 -1.57 -26.81
N LEU A 238 3.94 -2.00 -25.73
CA LEU A 238 4.40 -1.75 -24.35
C LEU A 238 5.74 -2.43 -24.06
N LYS A 239 5.94 -3.64 -24.60
CA LYS A 239 7.20 -4.37 -24.51
C LYS A 239 8.30 -3.68 -25.31
N THR A 240 8.00 -3.24 -26.53
CA THR A 240 8.95 -2.52 -27.39
C THR A 240 9.39 -1.20 -26.77
N GLU A 241 8.46 -0.45 -26.18
CA GLU A 241 8.76 0.79 -25.45
C GLU A 241 9.65 0.53 -24.23
N PHE A 242 9.37 -0.54 -23.47
CA PHE A 242 10.20 -0.91 -22.33
C PHE A 242 11.61 -1.33 -22.76
N GLN A 243 11.74 -2.13 -23.82
CA GLN A 243 13.03 -2.53 -24.39
C GLN A 243 13.86 -1.29 -24.77
N SER A 244 13.24 -0.35 -25.47
CA SER A 244 13.87 0.94 -25.82
C SER A 244 14.35 1.71 -24.59
N GLU A 245 13.55 1.79 -23.53
CA GLU A 245 13.99 2.46 -22.29
C GLU A 245 15.12 1.70 -21.58
N ALA A 246 15.03 0.36 -21.54
CA ALA A 246 16.04 -0.50 -20.93
C ALA A 246 17.42 -0.38 -21.59
N GLU A 247 17.47 -0.20 -22.91
CA GLU A 247 18.71 0.07 -23.66
C GLU A 247 19.43 1.34 -23.20
N HIS A 248 18.71 2.31 -22.63
CA HIS A 248 19.27 3.54 -22.08
C HIS A 248 19.63 3.41 -20.59
N ILE A 249 18.88 2.60 -19.83
CA ILE A 249 19.04 2.45 -18.38
C ILE A 249 20.20 1.49 -18.04
N TYR A 250 20.20 0.29 -18.62
CA TYR A 250 21.17 -0.75 -18.30
C TYR A 250 22.64 -0.31 -18.45
N PRO A 251 23.03 0.51 -19.45
CA PRO A 251 24.39 1.06 -19.52
C PRO A 251 24.84 1.81 -18.27
N GLN A 252 23.92 2.48 -17.60
CA GLN A 252 24.22 3.29 -16.42
C GLN A 252 24.20 2.47 -15.14
N MET A 253 23.46 1.36 -15.13
CA MET A 253 23.44 0.41 -14.02
C MET A 253 24.71 -0.43 -13.94
N THR A 254 25.40 -0.65 -15.07
CA THR A 254 26.63 -1.46 -15.11
C THR A 254 27.76 -0.64 -15.72
N GLY A 255 28.71 -0.17 -14.91
CA GLY A 255 29.89 0.58 -15.38
C GLY A 255 30.78 -0.16 -16.40
N GLN A 256 30.46 -1.42 -16.73
CA GLN A 256 31.11 -2.29 -17.71
C GLN A 256 30.22 -2.64 -18.92
N TRP A 257 29.24 -1.79 -19.26
CA TRP A 257 28.32 -1.96 -20.40
C TRP A 257 28.98 -2.33 -21.74
N ARG A 258 30.26 -1.97 -21.93
CA ARG A 258 31.02 -2.26 -23.16
C ARG A 258 31.66 -3.65 -23.21
N SER A 259 31.54 -4.48 -22.17
CA SER A 259 31.87 -5.89 -22.33
C SER A 259 30.72 -6.57 -23.06
N SER A 260 30.97 -7.08 -24.26
CA SER A 260 30.01 -7.80 -25.12
C SER A 260 29.29 -8.97 -24.42
N TYR A 261 29.80 -9.38 -23.25
CA TYR A 261 29.26 -10.43 -22.40
C TYR A 261 27.96 -10.04 -21.66
N TRP A 262 27.79 -8.79 -21.24
CA TRP A 262 26.57 -8.35 -20.51
C TRP A 262 25.39 -8.04 -21.42
N LEU A 263 25.65 -7.44 -22.59
CA LEU A 263 24.65 -7.19 -23.63
C LEU A 263 23.98 -8.49 -24.08
N GLY A 264 24.75 -9.56 -24.33
CA GLY A 264 24.18 -10.88 -24.66
C GLY A 264 23.52 -11.60 -23.48
N ARG A 265 23.78 -11.18 -22.23
CA ARG A 265 23.18 -11.77 -21.02
C ARG A 265 21.83 -11.15 -20.67
N LEU A 266 21.61 -9.87 -21.01
CA LEU A 266 20.33 -9.17 -20.84
C LEU A 266 19.49 -9.11 -22.13
N GLU A 267 20.03 -9.57 -23.26
CA GLU A 267 19.24 -9.75 -24.48
C GLU A 267 18.07 -10.72 -24.19
N GLY A 268 16.84 -10.20 -24.28
CA GLY A 268 15.64 -10.94 -23.89
C GLY A 268 15.47 -11.15 -22.37
N GLN A 269 16.15 -10.38 -21.50
CA GLN A 269 15.94 -10.39 -20.06
C GLN A 269 15.64 -9.00 -19.49
N TYR A 270 14.82 -8.95 -18.46
CA TYR A 270 14.22 -7.74 -17.91
C TYR A 270 14.36 -7.69 -16.39
N GLU A 271 15.12 -6.70 -15.93
CA GLU A 271 15.28 -6.43 -14.51
C GLU A 271 13.92 -5.97 -13.89
N PRO A 272 13.43 -6.62 -12.81
CA PRO A 272 12.09 -6.37 -12.29
C PRO A 272 11.83 -4.94 -11.80
N ILE A 273 12.79 -4.31 -11.11
CA ILE A 273 12.67 -2.92 -10.65
C ILE A 273 12.60 -1.96 -11.83
N CYS A 274 13.39 -2.20 -12.88
CA CYS A 274 13.34 -1.42 -14.11
C CYS A 274 11.94 -1.48 -14.74
N LEU A 275 11.35 -2.68 -14.80
CA LEU A 275 9.99 -2.86 -15.31
C LEU A 275 8.94 -2.15 -14.43
N ILE A 276 9.01 -2.30 -13.10
CA ILE A 276 8.10 -1.61 -12.18
C ILE A 276 8.19 -0.09 -12.36
N ARG A 277 9.42 0.44 -12.47
CA ARG A 277 9.67 1.87 -12.71
C ARG A 277 9.04 2.35 -14.00
N PHE A 278 9.25 1.62 -15.09
CA PHE A 278 8.65 1.88 -16.39
C PHE A 278 7.12 1.91 -16.32
N LEU A 279 6.51 0.88 -15.72
CA LEU A 279 5.06 0.79 -15.58
C LEU A 279 4.48 1.97 -14.78
N LEU A 280 5.12 2.37 -13.67
CA LEU A 280 4.70 3.53 -12.89
C LEU A 280 4.76 4.83 -13.70
N TRP A 281 5.81 5.04 -14.50
CA TRP A 281 5.90 6.19 -15.40
C TRP A 281 4.83 6.15 -16.48
N LYS A 282 4.54 4.99 -17.07
CA LYS A 282 3.46 4.82 -18.05
C LYS A 282 2.09 5.12 -17.46
N ILE A 283 1.83 4.66 -16.23
CA ILE A 283 0.60 4.97 -15.50
C ILE A 283 0.47 6.48 -15.29
N LEU A 284 1.53 7.15 -14.83
CA LEU A 284 1.53 8.60 -14.62
C LEU A 284 1.32 9.37 -15.92
N GLN A 285 2.01 8.97 -17.00
CA GLN A 285 1.85 9.57 -18.33
C GLN A 285 0.42 9.42 -18.84
N LEU A 286 -0.17 8.23 -18.76
CA LEU A 286 -1.54 8.00 -19.19
C LEU A 286 -2.53 8.80 -18.34
N ALA A 287 -2.40 8.79 -17.01
CA ALA A 287 -3.30 9.54 -16.13
C ALA A 287 -3.32 11.05 -16.39
N THR A 288 -2.21 11.57 -16.93
CA THR A 288 -2.01 13.00 -17.17
C THR A 288 -2.11 13.40 -18.64
N ASP A 289 -2.29 12.44 -19.56
CA ASP A 289 -2.36 12.70 -20.99
C ASP A 289 -3.54 13.63 -21.31
N GLU A 290 -3.24 14.78 -21.92
CA GLU A 290 -4.21 15.79 -22.29
C GLU A 290 -5.19 15.32 -23.37
N ARG A 291 -4.84 14.25 -24.11
CA ARG A 291 -5.71 13.64 -25.11
C ARG A 291 -6.80 12.78 -24.48
N ARG A 292 -6.72 12.46 -23.18
CA ARG A 292 -7.78 11.72 -22.51
C ARG A 292 -9.02 12.60 -22.33
N PRO A 293 -10.22 12.05 -22.53
CA PRO A 293 -11.47 12.77 -22.27
C PRO A 293 -11.55 13.29 -20.83
N LYS A 294 -11.02 12.51 -19.89
CA LYS A 294 -11.03 12.81 -18.47
C LYS A 294 -9.69 12.50 -17.82
N LYS A 295 -9.23 13.42 -16.97
CA LYS A 295 -8.04 13.23 -16.14
C LYS A 295 -8.38 12.33 -14.97
N THR A 296 -7.76 11.16 -14.92
CA THR A 296 -8.01 10.16 -13.89
C THR A 296 -7.15 10.46 -12.66
N LEU A 297 -7.77 10.52 -11.47
CA LEU A 297 -7.07 10.56 -10.20
C LEU A 297 -6.50 9.17 -9.90
N ILE A 298 -5.23 9.08 -9.48
CA ILE A 298 -4.62 7.80 -9.10
C ILE A 298 -4.10 7.89 -7.68
N CYS A 299 -4.51 6.96 -6.83
CA CYS A 299 -4.01 6.88 -5.47
C CYS A 299 -3.86 5.44 -4.97
N GLY A 300 -2.95 5.26 -4.00
CA GLY A 300 -2.87 4.07 -3.17
C GLY A 300 -3.42 4.37 -1.78
N VAL A 301 -4.19 3.44 -1.20
CA VAL A 301 -4.78 3.61 0.14
C VAL A 301 -4.36 2.44 1.05
N ALA A 302 -3.73 2.75 2.17
CA ALA A 302 -3.23 1.77 3.13
C ALA A 302 -3.85 1.96 4.52
N GLU A 303 -4.54 0.94 5.04
CA GLU A 303 -5.15 0.93 6.39
C GLU A 303 -4.12 0.90 7.53
N ARG A 304 -3.07 0.09 7.37
CA ARG A 304 -2.21 -0.33 8.49
C ARG A 304 -0.79 0.19 8.29
N GLY A 305 -0.52 1.36 8.87
CA GLY A 305 0.82 1.92 8.93
C GLY A 305 1.46 1.71 10.31
N THR A 306 2.57 0.99 10.39
CA THR A 306 3.52 1.15 11.52
C THR A 306 4.55 2.23 11.22
N SER A 307 4.39 2.94 10.09
CA SER A 307 5.22 4.06 9.70
C SER A 307 5.23 5.12 10.80
N SER A 308 6.41 5.65 11.05
CA SER A 308 6.65 6.82 11.90
C SER A 308 7.34 7.92 11.10
N GLU A 309 7.28 7.86 9.76
CA GLU A 309 8.03 8.73 8.88
C GLU A 309 7.53 10.17 8.95
N PHE A 310 6.20 10.36 8.93
CA PHE A 310 5.60 11.69 9.00
C PHE A 310 5.98 12.36 10.32
N LEU A 311 5.82 11.64 11.43
CA LEU A 311 6.20 12.15 12.75
C LEU A 311 7.70 12.46 12.81
N ARG A 312 8.54 11.51 12.42
CA ARG A 312 9.99 11.63 12.55
C ARG A 312 10.57 12.75 11.68
N ARG A 313 10.11 12.89 10.43
CA ARG A 313 10.70 13.82 9.46
C ARG A 313 10.07 15.21 9.49
N PHE A 314 8.80 15.30 9.86
CA PHE A 314 8.05 16.55 9.76
C PHE A 314 7.67 17.06 11.15
N VAL A 315 6.82 16.35 11.89
CA VAL A 315 6.24 16.86 13.13
C VAL A 315 7.29 17.03 14.24
N PHE A 316 7.99 15.95 14.59
CA PHE A 316 8.95 15.96 15.70
C PHE A 316 10.23 16.71 15.31
N GLN A 317 10.63 16.63 14.04
CA GLN A 317 11.78 17.40 13.53
C GLN A 317 11.54 18.91 13.72
N LYS A 318 10.40 19.43 13.24
CA LYS A 318 10.03 20.84 13.44
C LYS A 318 9.86 21.20 14.92
N ALA A 319 9.33 20.29 15.75
CA ALA A 319 9.23 20.51 17.19
C ALA A 319 10.63 20.67 17.85
N PHE A 320 11.60 19.83 17.48
CA PHE A 320 12.99 19.92 17.96
C PHE A 320 13.73 21.17 17.45
N GLU A 321 13.41 21.62 16.24
CA GLU A 321 13.97 22.86 15.68
C GLU A 321 13.49 24.10 16.44
N ARG A 322 12.26 24.09 16.95
CA ARG A 322 11.70 25.17 17.77
C ARG A 322 12.17 25.12 19.21
N ASP A 323 12.18 23.92 19.80
CA ASP A 323 12.56 23.69 21.19
C ASP A 323 13.31 22.36 21.30
N ARG A 324 14.62 22.45 21.51
CA ARG A 324 15.51 21.28 21.67
C ARG A 324 15.13 20.42 22.86
N ASP A 325 14.50 21.00 23.88
CA ASP A 325 14.09 20.34 25.11
C ASP A 325 12.59 20.00 25.13
N PHE A 326 11.87 20.18 24.01
CA PHE A 326 10.42 20.00 23.91
C PHE A 326 9.94 18.67 24.54
N PHE A 327 10.53 17.56 24.11
CA PHE A 327 10.18 16.23 24.63
C PHE A 327 10.75 15.99 26.03
N ASN A 328 11.97 16.43 26.30
CA ASN A 328 12.62 16.26 27.59
C ASN A 328 11.82 16.94 28.72
N GLY A 329 11.30 18.14 28.47
CA GLY A 329 10.46 18.88 29.41
C GLY A 329 9.10 18.23 29.65
N ILE A 330 8.47 17.65 28.63
CA ILE A 330 7.17 16.96 28.77
C ILE A 330 7.33 15.63 29.52
N PHE A 331 8.36 14.85 29.18
CA PHE A 331 8.53 13.48 29.67
C PHE A 331 9.45 13.39 30.90
N GLY A 332 10.01 14.51 31.38
CA GLY A 332 10.93 14.54 32.52
C GLY A 332 12.24 13.80 32.25
N ARG A 333 12.73 13.85 31.02
CA ARG A 333 13.91 13.11 30.55
C ARG A 333 15.00 14.06 30.07
N LYS A 334 16.19 13.52 29.77
CA LYS A 334 17.33 14.28 29.22
C LYS A 334 17.94 13.64 27.98
N ASP A 335 17.46 12.45 27.62
CA ASP A 335 18.06 11.59 26.62
C ASP A 335 17.30 11.64 25.29
N ILE A 336 16.12 12.26 25.21
CA ILE A 336 15.35 12.38 23.97
C ILE A 336 15.87 13.59 23.17
N ASN A 337 16.95 13.38 22.42
CA ASN A 337 17.73 14.44 21.77
C ASN A 337 17.53 14.56 20.24
N SER A 338 16.64 13.74 19.66
CA SER A 338 16.35 13.75 18.23
C SER A 338 14.96 13.23 17.94
N ALA A 339 14.39 13.60 16.79
CA ALA A 339 13.08 13.12 16.34
C ALA A 339 13.02 11.59 16.24
N LYS A 340 14.13 10.96 15.81
CA LYS A 340 14.26 9.49 15.79
C LYS A 340 14.22 8.92 17.21
N ALA A 341 14.98 9.49 18.16
CA ALA A 341 14.94 9.03 19.55
C ALA A 341 13.56 9.22 20.19
N ALA A 342 12.83 10.29 19.85
CA ALA A 342 11.48 10.54 20.33
C ALA A 342 10.51 9.44 19.84
N VAL A 343 10.49 9.14 18.55
CA VAL A 343 9.69 8.03 18.01
C VAL A 343 10.09 6.69 18.64
N ASP A 344 11.38 6.34 18.59
CA ASP A 344 11.87 5.02 18.98
C ASP A 344 11.66 4.75 20.49
N ARG A 345 11.77 5.77 21.34
CA ARG A 345 11.66 5.61 22.81
C ARG A 345 10.27 5.85 23.37
N LEU A 346 9.46 6.65 22.68
CA LEU A 346 8.08 6.94 23.12
C LEU A 346 7.07 6.00 22.45
N GLY A 347 7.44 5.27 21.40
CA GLY A 347 6.60 4.27 20.75
C GLY A 347 5.51 4.84 19.84
N TYR A 348 5.55 6.13 19.51
CA TYR A 348 4.54 6.72 18.62
C TYR A 348 4.80 6.35 17.16
N ASN A 349 3.76 5.92 16.47
CA ASN A 349 3.71 5.82 15.01
C ASN A 349 2.74 6.87 14.45
N ASP A 350 2.79 7.07 13.12
CA ASP A 350 2.01 8.09 12.43
C ASP A 350 0.52 7.94 12.73
N PRO A 351 -0.14 6.76 12.56
CA PRO A 351 -1.58 6.66 12.79
C PRO A 351 -1.98 6.90 14.24
N LEU A 352 -1.18 6.43 15.21
CA LEU A 352 -1.50 6.63 16.64
C LEU A 352 -1.47 8.10 17.02
N LEU A 353 -0.41 8.84 16.69
CA LEU A 353 -0.37 10.25 17.08
C LEU A 353 -1.40 11.06 16.30
N LEU A 354 -1.57 10.79 15.00
CA LEU A 354 -2.52 11.51 14.17
C LEU A 354 -3.97 11.25 14.57
N SER A 355 -4.32 10.06 15.06
CA SER A 355 -5.65 9.80 15.62
C SER A 355 -5.99 10.67 16.85
N MET A 356 -4.97 11.21 17.53
CA MET A 356 -5.14 12.15 18.64
C MET A 356 -5.12 13.62 18.18
N LEU A 357 -4.71 13.90 16.94
CA LEU A 357 -4.57 15.27 16.40
C LEU A 357 -5.66 15.63 15.38
N LEU A 358 -6.07 14.69 14.55
CA LEU A 358 -7.08 14.84 13.50
C LEU A 358 -8.48 14.47 14.02
N ARG A 359 -9.50 15.13 13.49
CA ARG A 359 -10.91 14.78 13.65
C ARG A 359 -11.46 14.07 12.42
N SER A 360 -12.59 13.38 12.55
CA SER A 360 -13.33 12.85 11.39
C SER A 360 -13.49 13.89 10.26
N GLY A 361 -13.04 13.53 9.06
CA GLY A 361 -13.02 14.38 7.87
C GLY A 361 -11.79 15.28 7.73
N GLU A 362 -10.86 15.29 8.69
CA GLU A 362 -9.60 16.04 8.61
C GLU A 362 -8.47 15.18 8.05
N TYR A 363 -7.55 15.82 7.32
CA TYR A 363 -6.35 15.19 6.79
C TYR A 363 -5.11 16.06 7.00
N SER A 364 -3.96 15.39 7.09
CA SER A 364 -2.66 16.06 7.23
C SER A 364 -2.20 16.70 5.93
N GLU A 365 -1.33 17.71 6.00
CA GLU A 365 -0.60 18.20 4.83
C GLU A 365 0.13 17.05 4.11
N PRO A 366 0.20 17.07 2.76
CA PRO A 366 0.94 16.08 2.02
C PRO A 366 2.43 16.20 2.30
N PHE A 367 3.12 15.06 2.34
CA PHE A 367 4.54 14.98 2.63
C PHE A 367 5.26 14.03 1.68
N ASP A 368 6.52 14.36 1.36
CA ASP A 368 7.31 13.58 0.41
C ASP A 368 7.82 12.28 1.02
N MET A 369 7.49 11.17 0.37
CA MET A 369 7.85 9.81 0.78
C MET A 369 9.16 9.33 0.16
N ASP A 370 10.16 10.22 0.03
CA ASP A 370 11.46 9.91 -0.60
C ASP A 370 12.19 8.71 0.05
N SER A 371 11.87 8.37 1.29
CA SER A 371 12.45 7.22 2.01
C SER A 371 12.28 5.90 1.23
N LYS A 372 11.21 5.79 0.44
CA LYS A 372 10.89 4.62 -0.39
C LYS A 372 11.97 4.28 -1.41
N TYR A 373 12.81 5.26 -1.73
CA TYR A 373 13.86 5.18 -2.74
C TYR A 373 15.27 5.26 -2.14
N ARG A 374 15.44 5.27 -0.81
CA ARG A 374 16.77 5.48 -0.19
C ARG A 374 17.59 4.21 -0.04
N GLU A 375 16.93 3.05 0.04
CA GLU A 375 17.58 1.77 0.36
C GLU A 375 17.98 0.97 -0.89
N PHE A 376 18.29 1.61 -2.02
CA PHE A 376 18.97 0.94 -3.13
C PHE A 376 20.42 0.60 -2.73
N ARG A 377 20.59 -0.44 -1.92
CA ARG A 377 21.91 -0.93 -1.51
C ARG A 377 22.54 -1.62 -2.72
N GLY A 378 23.60 -1.03 -3.27
CA GLY A 378 24.34 -1.62 -4.38
C GLY A 378 25.24 -2.77 -3.92
N ALA A 379 24.72 -4.00 -3.86
CA ALA A 379 25.49 -5.24 -4.00
C ALA A 379 24.62 -6.51 -4.16
N ILE A 380 24.64 -7.04 -5.40
CA ILE A 380 24.66 -8.45 -5.90
C ILE A 380 23.76 -9.51 -5.21
N GLY A 381 22.88 -10.09 -6.03
CA GLY A 381 22.33 -11.43 -5.83
C GLY A 381 22.00 -12.09 -7.16
N GLY A 382 22.94 -12.85 -7.74
CA GLY A 382 22.67 -13.61 -8.96
C GLY A 382 23.86 -14.37 -9.53
N THR A 383 24.14 -15.54 -8.94
CA THR A 383 24.97 -16.66 -9.45
C THR A 383 26.49 -16.51 -9.39
N GLU A 384 27.14 -17.58 -8.91
CA GLU A 384 28.58 -17.80 -8.72
C GLU A 384 29.42 -17.79 -10.02
N VAL A 385 29.07 -16.97 -11.01
CA VAL A 385 29.84 -16.81 -12.25
C VAL A 385 29.89 -15.32 -12.63
N ASP A 386 31.01 -14.71 -12.23
CA ASP A 386 31.55 -13.39 -12.56
C ASP A 386 30.92 -12.12 -11.94
N ASP A 387 31.78 -11.40 -11.18
CA ASP A 387 31.59 -10.16 -10.40
C ASP A 387 31.11 -8.95 -11.23
N VAL A 388 29.85 -8.91 -11.65
CA VAL A 388 29.27 -7.66 -12.16
C VAL A 388 28.35 -7.02 -11.15
N ARG A 389 28.82 -5.88 -10.65
CA ARG A 389 28.11 -5.04 -9.71
C ARG A 389 27.09 -4.18 -10.44
N VAL A 390 25.82 -4.42 -10.15
CA VAL A 390 24.70 -3.60 -10.63
C VAL A 390 24.49 -2.43 -9.67
N ASP A 391 24.46 -1.22 -10.22
CA ASP A 391 24.19 0.04 -9.53
C ASP A 391 22.73 0.46 -9.68
N TYR A 392 21.96 0.20 -8.62
CA TYR A 392 20.55 0.60 -8.53
C TYR A 392 20.36 2.06 -8.11
N THR A 393 21.43 2.82 -7.85
CA THR A 393 21.31 4.21 -7.42
C THR A 393 20.80 5.14 -8.52
N VAL A 394 20.85 4.71 -9.80
CA VAL A 394 20.24 5.40 -10.94
C VAL A 394 18.74 5.65 -10.76
N PHE A 395 18.07 4.82 -9.95
CA PHE A 395 16.63 4.88 -9.66
C PHE A 395 16.25 5.80 -8.49
N ARG A 396 17.24 6.37 -7.79
CA ARG A 396 16.99 7.31 -6.68
C ARG A 396 16.39 8.62 -7.21
N PRO A 397 15.77 9.45 -6.36
CA PRO A 397 15.21 10.73 -6.77
C PRO A 397 16.24 11.73 -7.33
N ASP A 398 17.52 11.52 -7.01
CA ASP A 398 18.70 12.25 -7.50
C ASP A 398 19.47 11.50 -8.61
N GLY A 399 18.99 10.32 -9.00
CA GLY A 399 19.58 9.51 -10.08
C GLY A 399 19.17 9.97 -11.47
N SER A 400 19.80 9.39 -12.49
CA SER A 400 19.52 9.66 -13.91
C SER A 400 18.17 9.14 -14.39
N PHE A 401 17.63 8.16 -13.69
CA PHE A 401 16.46 7.39 -14.08
C PHE A 401 15.50 7.21 -12.90
N PRO A 402 15.01 8.30 -12.28
CA PRO A 402 14.27 8.22 -11.03
C PRO A 402 12.94 7.50 -11.20
N PHE A 403 12.47 6.85 -10.14
CA PHE A 403 11.06 6.50 -9.99
C PHE A 403 10.19 7.77 -9.91
N PRO A 404 8.90 7.71 -10.31
CA PRO A 404 7.96 8.78 -10.01
C PRO A 404 7.92 9.03 -8.51
N ARG A 405 8.01 10.30 -8.09
CA ARG A 405 7.90 10.68 -6.68
C ARG A 405 6.49 10.43 -6.18
N VAL A 406 6.37 10.15 -4.88
CA VAL A 406 5.09 9.94 -4.21
C VAL A 406 4.99 10.85 -3.00
N SER A 407 3.84 11.50 -2.87
CA SER A 407 3.47 12.26 -1.68
C SER A 407 2.38 11.49 -0.94
N GLY A 408 2.54 11.38 0.38
CA GLY A 408 1.57 10.74 1.27
C GLY A 408 0.82 11.77 2.10
N PHE A 409 -0.38 11.44 2.54
CA PHE A 409 -1.09 12.16 3.59
C PHE A 409 -1.96 11.18 4.38
N TYR A 410 -2.39 11.59 5.57
CA TYR A 410 -3.24 10.77 6.44
C TYR A 410 -4.62 11.39 6.54
N LEU A 411 -5.66 10.59 6.34
CA LEU A 411 -7.06 10.99 6.43
C LEU A 411 -7.73 10.28 7.61
N GLN A 412 -8.32 11.06 8.51
CA GLN A 412 -9.13 10.54 9.61
C GLN A 412 -10.58 10.39 9.12
N VAL A 413 -11.01 9.15 8.88
CA VAL A 413 -12.36 8.89 8.35
C VAL A 413 -13.43 8.87 9.45
N SER A 414 -13.11 8.33 10.62
CA SER A 414 -14.03 8.24 11.75
C SER A 414 -13.27 8.37 13.06
N ASP A 415 -13.92 8.83 14.13
CA ASP A 415 -13.29 8.91 15.45
C ASP A 415 -13.06 7.54 16.10
N HIS A 416 -13.46 6.43 15.47
CA HIS A 416 -13.35 5.08 16.02
C HIS A 416 -12.23 4.24 15.40
N THR A 417 -11.50 4.78 14.43
CA THR A 417 -10.47 4.07 13.68
C THR A 417 -9.21 4.91 13.55
N PHE A 418 -8.08 4.25 13.30
CA PHE A 418 -6.86 4.97 12.95
C PHE A 418 -7.00 5.67 11.58
N PRO A 419 -6.32 6.80 11.36
CA PRO A 419 -6.31 7.45 10.06
C PRO A 419 -5.61 6.58 9.03
N ILE A 420 -6.17 6.55 7.82
CA ILE A 420 -5.67 5.78 6.69
C ILE A 420 -4.62 6.61 5.94
N ARG A 421 -3.57 5.97 5.42
CA ARG A 421 -2.56 6.64 4.61
C ARG A 421 -2.99 6.60 3.14
N ILE A 422 -3.02 7.76 2.50
CA ILE A 422 -3.31 7.91 1.08
C ILE A 422 -2.05 8.41 0.39
N GLU A 423 -1.73 7.83 -0.75
CA GLU A 423 -0.54 8.15 -1.54
C GLU A 423 -0.94 8.56 -2.96
N VAL A 424 -0.36 9.64 -3.45
CA VAL A 424 -0.56 10.17 -4.81
C VAL A 424 0.80 10.43 -5.46
N PHE A 425 0.86 10.49 -6.79
CA PHE A 425 2.08 10.92 -7.46
C PHE A 425 2.43 12.37 -7.07
N GLY A 426 3.69 12.61 -6.72
CA GLY A 426 4.16 13.89 -6.19
C GLY A 426 3.90 15.06 -7.14
N ASP A 427 4.08 14.83 -8.44
CA ASP A 427 3.82 15.83 -9.50
C ASP A 427 2.34 16.26 -9.57
N LEU A 428 1.45 15.44 -9.01
CA LEU A 428 0.01 15.67 -8.98
C LEU A 428 -0.52 16.09 -7.61
N ALA A 429 0.29 15.99 -6.56
CA ALA A 429 -0.14 16.17 -5.18
C ALA A 429 -0.80 17.53 -4.93
N SER A 430 -0.20 18.61 -5.43
CA SER A 430 -0.73 19.98 -5.26
C SER A 430 -2.12 20.20 -5.86
N ARG A 431 -2.53 19.36 -6.82
CA ARG A 431 -3.82 19.46 -7.51
C ARG A 431 -4.83 18.42 -7.06
N GLN A 432 -4.37 17.20 -6.73
CA GLN A 432 -5.24 16.05 -6.54
C GLN A 432 -5.53 15.71 -5.08
N VAL A 433 -4.70 16.16 -4.11
CA VAL A 433 -4.83 15.72 -2.71
C VAL A 433 -6.23 15.99 -2.15
N ARG A 434 -6.77 17.18 -2.37
CA ARG A 434 -8.13 17.53 -1.91
C ARG A 434 -9.20 16.65 -2.54
N ASP A 435 -9.17 16.51 -3.85
CA ASP A 435 -10.16 15.75 -4.62
C ASP A 435 -10.13 14.26 -4.29
N VAL A 436 -8.93 13.71 -4.05
CA VAL A 436 -8.73 12.34 -3.59
C VAL A 436 -9.20 12.18 -2.15
N ALA A 437 -8.83 13.10 -1.24
CA ALA A 437 -9.24 13.04 0.16
C ALA A 437 -10.77 13.03 0.29
N GLN A 438 -11.46 13.89 -0.45
CA GLN A 438 -12.92 13.97 -0.48
C GLN A 438 -13.57 12.66 -0.95
N ARG A 439 -13.11 12.12 -2.08
CA ARG A 439 -13.63 10.86 -2.65
C ARG A 439 -13.38 9.68 -1.72
N ILE A 440 -12.14 9.53 -1.25
CA ILE A 440 -11.79 8.44 -0.33
C ILE A 440 -12.57 8.55 0.99
N TYR A 441 -12.79 9.75 1.52
CA TYR A 441 -13.63 9.94 2.71
C TYR A 441 -15.07 9.45 2.47
N LEU A 442 -15.70 9.84 1.36
CA LEU A 442 -17.05 9.39 1.01
C LEU A 442 -17.09 7.87 0.82
N TYR A 443 -16.16 7.30 0.05
CA TYR A 443 -16.12 5.86 -0.20
C TYR A 443 -15.89 5.03 1.08
N SER A 444 -15.26 5.64 2.09
CA SER A 444 -14.97 4.99 3.37
C SER A 444 -16.11 5.13 4.39
N THR A 445 -17.01 6.10 4.21
CA THR A 445 -18.16 6.36 5.11
C THR A 445 -19.46 5.69 4.65
N LEU A 446 -19.40 4.89 3.58
CA LEU A 446 -20.56 4.16 3.03
C LEU A 446 -21.22 3.21 4.03
N LEU A 447 -20.45 2.57 4.91
CA LEU A 447 -20.95 1.61 5.89
C LEU A 447 -20.73 2.12 7.32
N PRO A 448 -21.75 2.10 8.19
CA PRO A 448 -21.59 2.52 9.58
C PRO A 448 -20.52 1.71 10.31
N GLY A 449 -19.58 2.41 10.96
CA GLY A 449 -18.48 1.78 11.70
C GLY A 449 -17.37 1.20 10.82
N TYR A 450 -17.44 1.37 9.50
CA TYR A 450 -16.35 1.09 8.57
C TYR A 450 -15.60 2.38 8.25
N ALA A 451 -14.29 2.28 7.98
CA ALA A 451 -13.43 3.46 7.82
C ALA A 451 -12.40 3.33 6.69
N PHE A 452 -12.63 2.39 5.78
CA PHE A 452 -11.79 2.14 4.61
C PHE A 452 -12.66 2.11 3.36
N PRO A 453 -12.15 2.39 2.15
CA PRO A 453 -12.99 2.40 0.96
C PRO A 453 -13.65 1.05 0.71
N VAL A 454 -14.99 1.01 0.69
CA VAL A 454 -15.75 -0.25 0.51
C VAL A 454 -15.40 -0.95 -0.80
N GLY A 455 -15.13 -0.18 -1.86
CA GLY A 455 -14.71 -0.75 -3.14
C GLY A 455 -13.38 -1.51 -3.08
N LEU A 456 -12.46 -1.11 -2.19
CA LEU A 456 -11.21 -1.85 -1.98
C LEU A 456 -11.45 -3.18 -1.24
N ASP A 457 -12.37 -3.23 -0.28
CA ASP A 457 -12.75 -4.49 0.39
C ASP A 457 -13.44 -5.46 -0.57
N ILE A 458 -14.22 -4.95 -1.53
CA ILE A 458 -14.77 -5.75 -2.62
C ILE A 458 -13.65 -6.29 -3.52
N ALA A 459 -12.70 -5.43 -3.93
CA ALA A 459 -11.57 -5.83 -4.75
C ALA A 459 -10.68 -6.88 -4.05
N ASP A 460 -10.35 -6.71 -2.76
CA ASP A 460 -9.60 -7.67 -1.95
C ASP A 460 -10.29 -9.03 -1.91
N LYS A 461 -11.58 -9.06 -1.57
CA LYS A 461 -12.36 -10.31 -1.54
C LYS A 461 -12.44 -10.98 -2.90
N PHE A 462 -12.50 -10.20 -3.98
CA PHE A 462 -12.54 -10.72 -5.35
C PHE A 462 -11.18 -11.26 -5.81
N ALA A 463 -10.09 -10.57 -5.45
CA ALA A 463 -8.73 -10.97 -5.75
C ALA A 463 -8.27 -12.18 -4.91
N LYS A 464 -8.86 -12.39 -3.73
CA LYS A 464 -8.52 -13.52 -2.85
C LYS A 464 -8.60 -14.87 -3.59
N VAL A 465 -7.54 -15.65 -3.49
CA VAL A 465 -7.51 -17.04 -3.98
C VAL A 465 -8.16 -17.95 -2.94
N PRO A 466 -9.30 -18.60 -3.24
CA PRO A 466 -9.95 -19.49 -2.28
C PRO A 466 -9.18 -20.80 -2.08
N GLN A 467 -9.24 -21.37 -0.87
CA GLN A 467 -8.54 -22.60 -0.53
C GLN A 467 -8.93 -23.79 -1.43
N TRP A 468 -10.19 -23.91 -1.82
CA TRP A 468 -10.63 -25.01 -2.69
C TRP A 468 -9.92 -24.99 -4.06
N LEU A 469 -9.54 -23.80 -4.54
CA LEU A 469 -8.85 -23.65 -5.81
C LEU A 469 -7.38 -24.00 -5.69
N THR A 470 -6.70 -23.56 -4.63
CA THR A 470 -5.32 -23.97 -4.34
C THR A 470 -5.24 -25.49 -4.17
N ASP A 471 -6.21 -26.09 -3.49
CA ASP A 471 -6.31 -27.55 -3.34
C ASP A 471 -6.52 -28.27 -4.68
N ALA A 472 -7.41 -27.76 -5.53
CA ALA A 472 -7.66 -28.31 -6.87
C ALA A 472 -6.41 -28.23 -7.74
N TYR A 473 -5.72 -27.10 -7.74
CA TYR A 473 -4.47 -26.89 -8.46
C TYR A 473 -3.38 -27.85 -7.96
N GLY A 474 -3.25 -28.02 -6.65
CA GLY A 474 -2.34 -28.98 -6.05
C GLY A 474 -2.61 -30.42 -6.47
N LYS A 475 -3.87 -30.82 -6.59
CA LYS A 475 -4.26 -32.14 -7.13
C LYS A 475 -3.87 -32.29 -8.60
N LEU A 476 -4.09 -31.25 -9.41
CA LEU A 476 -3.75 -31.25 -10.84
C LEU A 476 -2.24 -31.43 -11.06
N ILE A 477 -1.41 -30.73 -10.28
CA ILE A 477 0.05 -30.87 -10.36
C ILE A 477 0.50 -32.26 -9.97
N LYS A 478 -0.02 -32.80 -8.85
CA LYS A 478 0.27 -34.17 -8.43
C LYS A 478 -0.12 -35.17 -9.52
N TYR A 479 -1.26 -34.96 -10.18
CA TYR A 479 -1.69 -35.78 -11.30
C TYR A 479 -0.76 -35.65 -12.51
N HIS A 480 -0.34 -34.44 -12.89
CA HIS A 480 0.55 -34.22 -14.02
C HIS A 480 1.93 -34.82 -13.80
N LEU A 481 2.53 -34.61 -12.63
CA LEU A 481 3.80 -35.23 -12.23
C LEU A 481 3.68 -36.76 -12.26
N ARG A 482 2.59 -37.31 -11.71
CA ARG A 482 2.31 -38.75 -11.75
C ARG A 482 2.21 -39.26 -13.20
N THR A 483 1.51 -38.55 -14.07
CA THR A 483 1.34 -38.92 -15.49
C THR A 483 2.67 -38.88 -16.24
N GLN A 484 3.47 -37.82 -16.06
CA GLN A 484 4.80 -37.71 -16.69
C GLN A 484 5.75 -38.81 -16.23
N LEU A 485 5.64 -39.28 -14.98
CA LEU A 485 6.37 -40.45 -14.47
C LEU A 485 5.92 -41.73 -15.21
N TYR A 486 4.61 -41.97 -15.32
CA TYR A 486 4.08 -43.14 -16.04
C TYR A 486 4.42 -43.13 -17.54
N GLU A 487 4.44 -41.96 -18.16
CA GLU A 487 4.80 -41.78 -19.58
C GLU A 487 6.32 -41.83 -19.81
N GLY A 488 7.13 -42.01 -18.76
CA GLY A 488 8.59 -42.07 -18.85
C GLY A 488 9.27 -40.77 -19.25
N ARG A 489 8.54 -39.64 -19.23
CA ARG A 489 9.08 -38.30 -19.54
C ARG A 489 9.93 -37.75 -18.40
N ILE A 490 9.74 -38.28 -17.19
CA ILE A 490 10.57 -38.05 -16.01
C ILE A 490 10.95 -39.41 -15.46
N THR A 491 12.24 -39.67 -15.23
CA THR A 491 12.67 -40.92 -14.61
C THR A 491 12.42 -40.90 -13.09
N ASP A 492 12.28 -42.07 -12.47
CA ASP A 492 12.16 -42.19 -11.01
C ASP A 492 13.32 -41.50 -10.26
N GLU A 493 14.51 -41.48 -10.85
CA GLU A 493 15.70 -40.81 -10.32
C GLU A 493 15.59 -39.27 -10.41
N GLN A 494 15.08 -38.73 -11.52
CA GLN A 494 14.81 -37.31 -11.67
C GLN A 494 13.72 -36.84 -10.71
N MET A 495 12.65 -37.63 -10.54
CA MET A 495 11.60 -37.33 -9.57
C MET A 495 12.14 -37.37 -8.13
N ARG A 496 12.94 -38.38 -7.79
CA ARG A 496 13.61 -38.46 -6.48
C ARG A 496 14.51 -37.23 -6.25
N ARG A 497 15.25 -36.77 -7.26
CA ARG A 497 16.10 -35.58 -7.17
C ARG A 497 15.29 -34.29 -6.95
N ILE A 498 14.17 -34.12 -7.66
CA ILE A 498 13.24 -32.99 -7.47
C ILE A 498 12.65 -33.02 -6.05
N LEU A 499 12.25 -34.19 -5.55
CA LEU A 499 11.71 -34.37 -4.19
C LEU A 499 12.76 -34.06 -3.11
N ILE A 500 14.00 -34.51 -3.32
CA ILE A 500 15.10 -34.28 -2.39
C ILE A 500 15.51 -32.81 -2.39
N GLN A 501 15.68 -32.20 -3.56
CA GLN A 501 15.97 -30.76 -3.67
C GLN A 501 14.87 -29.92 -3.03
N ALA A 502 13.62 -30.35 -3.20
CA ALA A 502 12.51 -29.72 -2.52
C ALA A 502 12.69 -29.80 -0.98
N LEU A 503 12.84 -31.00 -0.43
CA LEU A 503 13.05 -31.17 1.02
C LEU A 503 14.25 -30.36 1.57
N TYR A 504 15.30 -30.14 0.77
CA TYR A 504 16.45 -29.32 1.17
C TYR A 504 16.21 -27.80 1.09
N LEU A 505 15.35 -27.33 0.19
CA LEU A 505 14.99 -25.92 0.09
C LEU A 505 14.03 -25.47 1.21
N THR A 506 13.45 -26.41 1.96
CA THR A 506 12.43 -26.13 2.98
C THR A 506 12.94 -25.88 4.39
N GLN A 507 14.18 -26.25 4.73
CA GLN A 507 14.65 -26.12 6.12
C GLN A 507 16.06 -25.54 6.20
N ARG A 508 16.20 -24.41 6.90
CA ARG A 508 17.40 -24.16 7.73
C ARG A 508 17.42 -25.25 8.80
N ASP A 509 17.88 -26.42 8.43
CA ASP A 509 17.87 -27.57 9.31
C ASP A 509 19.08 -27.50 10.24
N TRP A 510 18.81 -27.53 11.55
CA TRP A 510 19.78 -27.47 12.63
C TRP A 510 20.82 -28.61 12.59
N LEU A 511 20.49 -29.71 11.91
CA LEU A 511 21.31 -30.91 11.73
C LEU A 511 22.57 -30.71 10.88
N PHE A 512 22.69 -29.59 10.14
CA PHE A 512 23.83 -29.32 9.27
C PHE A 512 24.50 -27.96 9.50
N ARG A 513 24.56 -27.48 10.75
CA ARG A 513 25.58 -26.47 11.07
C ARG A 513 26.96 -27.11 10.87
N PRO A 514 27.92 -26.43 10.21
CA PRO A 514 29.29 -26.90 10.24
C PRO A 514 29.71 -27.03 11.70
N ILE A 515 30.00 -28.26 12.12
CA ILE A 515 30.69 -28.49 13.38
C ILE A 515 32.08 -27.92 13.13
N VAL A 516 32.33 -26.76 13.71
CA VAL A 516 33.68 -26.20 13.82
C VAL A 516 34.54 -27.31 14.44
N ARG A 517 35.49 -27.82 13.66
CA ARG A 517 36.67 -28.49 14.19
C ARG A 517 37.83 -27.54 14.07
#